data_AF-A0A818PBD5-F1
#
_entry.id   AF-A0A818PBD5-F1
#
_cell.length_a   1.000
_cell.length_b   1.000
_cell.length_c   1.000
_cell.angle_alpha   90.00
_cell.angle_beta   90.00
_cell.angle_gamma   90.00
#
_symmetry.space_group_name_H-M   'P 1'
#
loop_
_entity.id
_entity.type
_entity.pdbx_description
1 polymer ?
#
loop_
_entity_poly.entity_id
_entity_poly.type
_entity_poly.pdbx_seq_one_letter_code
_entity_poly.pdbx_strand_id
1 'polypeptide(L)'
;MKASGTRTKDIFVEFGVGVESECGKLDIVLMHRPGRELLRLNKDNLHYLLYDAFPNITETHQSHDFFSQYLRDHGTHVLYLTDLLHETLMFSDKARHTLINGIVAHSYFSYGNQQSATMALQQWLLERTPEQLTKDVIGGVACSKDELGISEYTQTLIEANDSTNHFIIPPLPNLLFMRDTFSIIEKNVFIWEMAKPARQNEPLLLRIIFRYHPYLSTCGLKIIEWERKYDNNNEYPTIEGGDIAYLGQGILLIGCSERTNRIGIEELASTGLFRQVIAIIIPPRRTYMHLDTVLSSVGQHAFTLHGLLAETMEVFTVENQSINSKIFSKPKWISHGCNVRQALQKLLNDPKLIFYDAQDEETSIYEQQQCRHNVVVIDDYHVMIYAGSDSEKGIVTQMTYNNICRVGQVPPQGLSEGGGGVHCMTNAIRRRAK
;
A
#
# COMPACT_ATOMS: atom_id res chain seq x y z
N MET A 1 28.91 4.98 -6.25
CA MET A 1 27.56 5.43 -6.62
C MET A 1 27.65 6.18 -7.96
N LYS A 2 27.52 5.48 -9.09
CA LYS A 2 27.27 6.13 -10.39
C LYS A 2 25.75 6.29 -10.53
N ALA A 3 25.31 7.53 -10.74
CA ALA A 3 23.95 8.03 -10.95
C ALA A 3 22.82 6.98 -11.03
N SER A 4 22.11 6.75 -9.91
CA SER A 4 20.81 6.06 -9.92
C SER A 4 19.81 6.81 -10.81
N GLY A 5 19.86 8.15 -10.81
CA GLY A 5 18.94 9.00 -11.56
C GLY A 5 19.00 8.84 -13.09
N THR A 6 20.11 8.39 -13.69
CA THR A 6 20.13 8.07 -15.13
C THR A 6 19.39 6.77 -15.41
N ARG A 7 19.51 5.77 -14.53
CA ARG A 7 18.83 4.48 -14.68
C ARG A 7 17.31 4.62 -14.51
N THR A 8 16.85 5.39 -13.51
CA THR A 8 15.42 5.64 -13.29
C THR A 8 14.76 6.31 -14.50
N LYS A 9 15.46 7.30 -15.09
CA LYS A 9 15.01 7.96 -16.33
C LYS A 9 14.82 6.97 -17.47
N ASP A 10 15.85 6.17 -17.74
CA ASP A 10 15.87 5.26 -18.88
C ASP A 10 14.74 4.23 -18.78
N ILE A 11 14.49 3.70 -17.57
CA ILE A 11 13.37 2.78 -17.30
C ILE A 11 12.03 3.42 -17.64
N PHE A 12 11.75 4.64 -17.18
CA PHE A 12 10.45 5.28 -17.46
C PHE A 12 10.28 5.68 -18.93
N VAL A 13 11.37 6.03 -19.62
CA VAL A 13 11.33 6.32 -21.07
C VAL A 13 11.05 5.06 -21.87
N GLU A 14 11.66 3.93 -21.50
CA GLU A 14 11.53 2.66 -22.23
C GLU A 14 10.18 1.97 -22.00
N PHE A 15 9.74 1.85 -20.75
CA PHE A 15 8.57 1.05 -20.38
C PHE A 15 7.29 1.89 -20.16
N GLY A 16 7.45 3.20 -19.99
CA GLY A 16 6.37 4.08 -19.55
C GLY A 16 5.91 3.78 -18.12
N VAL A 17 4.72 4.27 -17.80
CA VAL A 17 4.04 4.08 -16.51
C VAL A 17 2.57 3.74 -16.75
N GLY A 18 1.90 3.20 -15.75
CA GLY A 18 0.48 2.89 -15.81
C GLY A 18 0.17 1.40 -15.62
N VAL A 19 -0.95 1.12 -14.96
CA VAL A 19 -1.34 -0.24 -14.55
C VAL A 19 -2.68 -0.56 -15.18
N GLU A 20 -2.68 -1.49 -16.11
CA GLU A 20 -3.84 -1.78 -16.95
C GLU A 20 -4.62 -3.03 -16.51
N SER A 21 -4.09 -3.81 -15.57
CA SER A 21 -4.72 -4.99 -14.96
C SER A 21 -3.93 -5.42 -13.71
N GLU A 22 -4.43 -6.34 -12.88
CA GLU A 22 -3.70 -6.91 -11.73
C GLU A 22 -2.79 -8.08 -12.16
N CYS A 23 -3.05 -8.69 -13.32
CA CYS A 23 -2.41 -9.94 -13.75
C CYS A 23 -1.54 -9.85 -15.01
N GLY A 24 -1.58 -8.73 -15.75
CA GLY A 24 -0.68 -8.50 -16.88
C GLY A 24 0.79 -8.40 -16.44
N LYS A 25 1.74 -8.45 -17.40
CA LYS A 25 3.18 -8.41 -17.08
C LYS A 25 3.54 -7.19 -16.24
N LEU A 26 4.16 -7.42 -15.08
CA LEU A 26 4.72 -6.41 -14.20
C LEU A 26 6.09 -5.98 -14.73
N ASP A 27 6.17 -4.78 -15.31
CA ASP A 27 7.43 -4.24 -15.85
C ASP A 27 8.16 -3.39 -14.81
N ILE A 28 7.44 -2.59 -14.01
CA ILE A 28 8.02 -1.72 -12.98
C ILE A 28 7.23 -1.81 -11.68
N VAL A 29 7.93 -2.03 -10.58
CA VAL A 29 7.35 -2.08 -9.23
C VAL A 29 8.09 -1.13 -8.28
N LEU A 30 7.34 -0.43 -7.44
CA LEU A 30 7.85 0.33 -6.32
C LEU A 30 7.80 -0.53 -5.05
N MET A 31 8.91 -0.56 -4.33
CA MET A 31 9.05 -1.23 -3.03
C MET A 31 9.75 -0.29 -2.04
N HIS A 32 9.77 -0.66 -0.76
CA HIS A 32 10.58 -0.01 0.26
C HIS A 32 11.44 -1.05 0.95
N ARG A 33 12.77 -0.87 0.90
CA ARG A 33 13.70 -1.74 1.63
C ARG A 33 13.77 -1.26 3.09
N PRO A 34 13.37 -2.08 4.08
CA PRO A 34 13.31 -1.62 5.46
C PRO A 34 14.64 -1.13 6.02
N GLY A 35 14.58 -0.15 6.90
CA GLY A 35 15.72 0.54 7.47
C GLY A 35 15.54 0.86 8.96
N ARG A 36 15.98 2.07 9.35
CA ARG A 36 16.04 2.53 10.76
C ARG A 36 14.66 2.53 11.42
N GLU A 37 13.60 2.74 10.67
CA GLU A 37 12.21 2.75 11.14
C GLU A 37 11.80 1.45 11.82
N LEU A 38 12.28 0.29 11.36
CA LEU A 38 12.00 -0.98 12.04
C LEU A 38 12.74 -1.09 13.37
N LEU A 39 13.95 -0.53 13.46
CA LEU A 39 14.75 -0.51 14.69
C LEU A 39 14.15 0.40 15.77
N ARG A 40 13.15 1.22 15.43
CA ARG A 40 12.41 2.06 16.39
C ARG A 40 11.25 1.33 17.06
N LEU A 41 10.91 0.13 16.61
CA LEU A 41 9.87 -0.68 17.22
C LEU A 41 10.31 -1.13 18.63
N ASN A 42 9.43 -0.95 19.60
CA ASN A 42 9.60 -1.39 20.98
C ASN A 42 8.25 -1.84 21.56
N LYS A 43 8.25 -2.35 22.80
CA LYS A 43 7.06 -2.93 23.42
C LYS A 43 5.90 -1.93 23.58
N ASP A 44 6.23 -0.64 23.70
CA ASP A 44 5.25 0.41 23.99
C ASP A 44 4.60 0.94 22.70
N ASN A 45 5.31 0.89 21.56
CA ASN A 45 4.83 1.45 20.29
C ASN A 45 4.40 0.41 19.24
N LEU A 46 4.73 -0.88 19.41
CA LEU A 46 4.53 -1.93 18.39
C LEU A 46 3.11 -1.95 17.83
N HIS A 47 2.10 -2.04 18.70
CA HIS A 47 0.70 -2.11 18.30
C HIS A 47 0.17 -0.79 17.71
N TYR A 48 0.63 0.35 18.22
CA TYR A 48 0.27 1.65 17.66
C TYR A 48 0.83 1.82 16.24
N LEU A 49 2.05 1.33 16.01
CA LEU A 49 2.71 1.31 14.71
C LEU A 49 2.29 0.12 13.83
N LEU A 50 1.24 -0.60 14.23
CA LEU A 50 0.58 -1.65 13.44
C LEU A 50 1.46 -2.87 13.11
N TYR A 51 2.36 -3.23 14.02
CA TYR A 51 3.11 -4.49 13.94
C TYR A 51 2.58 -5.52 14.95
N ASP A 52 2.63 -6.79 14.56
CA ASP A 52 2.20 -7.91 15.39
C ASP A 52 3.35 -8.51 16.21
N ALA A 53 4.58 -8.46 15.67
CA ALA A 53 5.78 -8.97 16.31
C ALA A 53 7.03 -8.12 15.96
N PHE A 54 8.12 -8.33 16.70
CA PHE A 54 9.40 -7.67 16.42
C PHE A 54 10.13 -8.35 15.26
N PRO A 55 10.35 -7.67 14.13
CA PRO A 55 11.13 -8.23 13.04
C PRO A 55 12.62 -8.23 13.36
N ASN A 56 13.33 -9.27 12.93
CA ASN A 56 14.79 -9.27 12.89
C ASN A 56 15.27 -8.59 11.61
N ILE A 57 15.86 -7.40 11.71
CA ILE A 57 16.28 -6.59 10.55
C ILE A 57 17.20 -7.34 9.57
N THR A 58 18.02 -8.27 10.06
CA THR A 58 18.93 -9.05 9.22
C THR A 58 18.16 -10.04 8.37
N GLU A 59 17.21 -10.76 8.98
CA GLU A 59 16.32 -11.69 8.28
C GLU A 59 15.39 -10.93 7.34
N THR A 60 14.83 -9.80 7.78
CA THR A 60 14.03 -8.89 6.95
C THR A 60 14.80 -8.50 5.68
N HIS A 61 16.07 -8.08 5.81
CA HIS A 61 16.90 -7.71 4.66
C HIS A 61 17.15 -8.90 3.73
N GLN A 62 17.48 -10.07 4.27
CA GLN A 62 17.71 -11.28 3.46
C GLN A 62 16.47 -11.67 2.66
N SER A 63 15.32 -11.77 3.33
CA SER A 63 14.05 -12.14 2.72
C SER A 63 13.58 -11.11 1.69
N HIS A 64 13.68 -9.81 2.00
CA HIS A 64 13.32 -8.74 1.08
C HIS A 64 14.26 -8.67 -0.13
N ASP A 65 15.56 -8.85 0.07
CA ASP A 65 16.54 -8.84 -1.02
C ASP A 65 16.34 -10.04 -1.94
N PHE A 66 16.06 -11.23 -1.38
CA PHE A 66 15.64 -12.41 -2.15
C PHE A 66 14.40 -12.11 -3.01
N PHE A 67 13.35 -11.52 -2.42
CA PHE A 67 12.13 -11.17 -3.13
C PHE A 67 12.40 -10.19 -4.28
N SER A 68 13.11 -9.10 -4.00
CA SER A 68 13.42 -8.10 -5.01
C SER A 68 14.34 -8.65 -6.12
N GLN A 69 15.25 -9.57 -5.80
CA GLN A 69 16.11 -10.20 -6.79
C GLN A 69 15.31 -11.15 -7.69
N TYR A 70 14.40 -11.94 -7.12
CA TYR A 70 13.52 -12.79 -7.92
C TYR A 70 12.69 -11.97 -8.92
N LEU A 71 12.15 -10.82 -8.52
CA LEU A 71 11.43 -9.92 -9.45
C LEU A 71 12.35 -9.45 -10.59
N ARG A 72 13.59 -9.05 -10.28
CA ARG A 72 14.57 -8.63 -11.30
C ARG A 72 14.95 -9.76 -12.25
N ASP A 73 15.16 -10.97 -11.74
CA ASP A 73 15.51 -12.15 -12.53
C ASP A 73 14.39 -12.53 -13.52
N HIS A 74 13.16 -12.08 -13.27
CA HIS A 74 12.00 -12.26 -14.13
C HIS A 74 11.60 -11.01 -14.93
N GLY A 75 12.53 -10.06 -15.07
CA GLY A 75 12.39 -8.90 -15.96
C GLY A 75 11.65 -7.71 -15.37
N THR A 76 11.34 -7.71 -14.07
CA THR A 76 10.72 -6.57 -13.39
C THR A 76 11.78 -5.57 -12.93
N HIS A 77 11.59 -4.29 -13.24
CA HIS A 77 12.38 -3.20 -12.68
C HIS A 77 11.89 -2.85 -11.28
N VAL A 78 12.68 -3.18 -10.26
CA VAL A 78 12.41 -2.82 -8.86
C VAL A 78 13.01 -1.46 -8.55
N LEU A 79 12.15 -0.49 -8.25
CA LEU A 79 12.49 0.84 -7.76
C LEU A 79 12.23 0.93 -6.25
N TYR A 80 13.02 1.75 -5.55
CA TYR A 80 12.85 1.96 -4.12
C TYR A 80 12.31 3.35 -3.79
N LEU A 81 11.36 3.39 -2.85
CA LEU A 81 10.77 4.63 -2.33
C LEU A 81 11.85 5.60 -1.82
N THR A 82 12.81 5.10 -1.05
CA THR A 82 13.91 5.92 -0.49
C THR A 82 14.72 6.60 -1.59
N ASP A 83 15.04 5.87 -2.66
CA ASP A 83 15.80 6.40 -3.79
C ASP A 83 15.01 7.48 -4.54
N LEU A 84 13.74 7.20 -4.86
CA LEU A 84 12.87 8.16 -5.53
C LEU A 84 12.62 9.42 -4.69
N LEU A 85 12.45 9.28 -3.37
CA LEU A 85 12.29 10.41 -2.46
C LEU A 85 13.56 11.26 -2.43
N HIS A 86 14.72 10.63 -2.23
CA HIS A 86 16.00 11.31 -2.20
C HIS A 86 16.28 12.05 -3.52
N GLU A 87 16.08 11.39 -4.67
CA GLU A 87 16.20 12.01 -6.00
C GLU A 87 15.27 13.22 -6.12
N THR A 88 14.00 13.09 -5.70
CA THR A 88 13.04 14.20 -5.73
C THR A 88 13.51 15.41 -4.92
N LEU A 89 14.01 15.17 -3.70
CA LEU A 89 14.46 16.24 -2.81
C LEU A 89 15.79 16.87 -3.25
N MET A 90 16.64 16.12 -3.94
CA MET A 90 17.88 16.61 -4.53
C MET A 90 17.65 17.56 -5.72
N PHE A 91 16.63 17.29 -6.54
CA PHE A 91 16.38 18.05 -7.79
C PHE A 91 15.30 19.14 -7.65
N SER A 92 14.58 19.21 -6.53
CA SER A 92 13.47 20.16 -6.36
C SER A 92 13.42 20.76 -4.97
N ASP A 93 13.89 22.01 -4.84
CA ASP A 93 13.73 22.79 -3.60
C ASP A 93 12.25 22.97 -3.24
N LYS A 94 11.37 23.11 -4.24
CA LYS A 94 9.92 23.18 -4.02
C LYS A 94 9.40 21.90 -3.37
N ALA A 95 9.88 20.73 -3.80
CA ALA A 95 9.51 19.45 -3.20
C ALA A 95 9.95 19.38 -1.73
N ARG A 96 11.19 19.81 -1.45
CA ARG A 96 11.73 19.88 -0.09
C ARG A 96 10.89 20.78 0.82
N HIS A 97 10.61 22.01 0.42
CA HIS A 97 9.77 22.91 1.21
C HIS A 97 8.35 22.37 1.40
N THR A 98 7.76 21.76 0.37
CA THR A 98 6.41 21.16 0.45
C THR A 98 6.39 19.99 1.43
N LEU A 99 7.40 19.11 1.39
CA LEU A 99 7.53 17.98 2.32
C LEU A 99 7.66 18.48 3.76
N ILE A 100 8.56 19.42 4.01
CA ILE A 100 8.80 19.99 5.35
C ILE A 100 7.51 20.59 5.91
N ASN A 101 6.79 21.39 5.11
CA ASN A 101 5.52 21.97 5.54
C ASN A 101 4.47 20.90 5.87
N GLY A 102 4.42 19.80 5.10
CA GLY A 102 3.52 18.67 5.38
C GLY A 102 3.87 17.95 6.68
N ILE A 103 5.14 17.66 6.92
CA ILE A 103 5.62 17.01 8.17
C ILE A 103 5.30 17.90 9.37
N VAL A 104 5.58 19.20 9.26
CA VAL A 104 5.29 20.19 10.30
C VAL A 104 3.77 20.29 10.55
N ALA A 105 2.94 20.26 9.51
CA ALA A 105 1.48 20.29 9.65
C ALA A 105 0.92 19.02 10.32
N HIS A 106 1.58 17.88 10.19
CA HIS A 106 1.21 16.62 10.87
C HIS A 106 1.87 16.45 12.24
N SER A 107 2.77 17.36 12.65
CA SER A 107 3.44 17.28 13.94
C SER A 107 2.50 17.66 15.08
N TYR A 108 2.66 17.00 16.23
CA TYR A 108 1.87 17.24 17.43
C TYR A 108 2.79 17.59 18.60
N PHE A 109 2.57 18.77 19.19
CA PHE A 109 3.30 19.29 20.34
C PHE A 109 2.32 19.69 21.45
N SER A 110 2.81 19.80 22.69
CA SER A 110 1.98 20.21 23.83
C SER A 110 1.37 21.61 23.61
N TYR A 111 0.09 21.78 23.95
CA TYR A 111 -0.74 22.96 23.62
C TYR A 111 -0.11 24.32 23.96
N GLY A 112 0.71 24.41 25.02
CA GLY A 112 1.36 25.66 25.45
C GLY A 112 2.54 26.11 24.58
N ASN A 113 3.19 25.18 23.86
CA ASN A 113 4.45 25.43 23.14
C ASN A 113 4.33 25.18 21.62
N GLN A 114 3.13 24.93 21.10
CA GLN A 114 2.93 24.45 19.74
C GLN A 114 3.50 25.37 18.66
N GLN A 115 3.29 26.69 18.74
CA GLN A 115 3.77 27.61 17.70
C GLN A 115 5.30 27.64 17.61
N SER A 116 5.98 27.82 18.75
CA SER A 116 7.44 27.87 18.82
C SER A 116 8.07 26.54 18.41
N ALA A 117 7.47 25.41 18.80
CA ALA A 117 7.94 24.08 18.43
C ALA A 117 7.80 23.79 16.93
N THR A 118 6.66 24.14 16.34
CA THR A 118 6.41 24.04 14.90
C THR A 118 7.42 24.86 14.10
N MET A 119 7.71 26.09 14.52
CA MET A 119 8.74 26.93 13.90
C MET A 119 10.15 26.33 14.06
N ALA A 120 10.48 25.87 15.26
CA ALA A 120 11.76 25.21 15.55
C ALA A 120 11.95 23.94 14.70
N LEU A 121 10.91 23.12 14.56
CA LEU A 121 10.93 21.91 13.72
C LEU A 121 11.14 22.28 12.24
N GLN A 122 10.42 23.29 11.76
CA GLN A 122 10.56 23.75 10.39
C GLN A 122 11.98 24.22 10.09
N GLN A 123 12.58 25.04 10.96
CA GLN A 123 13.96 25.50 10.78
C GLN A 123 14.97 24.35 10.87
N TRP A 124 14.82 23.48 11.86
CA TRP A 124 15.68 22.29 12.02
C TRP A 124 15.63 21.38 10.78
N LEU A 125 14.46 21.21 10.16
CA LEU A 125 14.30 20.46 8.91
C LEU A 125 14.88 21.19 7.70
N LEU A 126 14.80 22.52 7.66
CA LEU A 126 15.41 23.34 6.60
C LEU A 126 16.94 23.28 6.66
N GLU A 127 17.55 22.99 7.79
CA GLU A 127 19.01 22.78 7.89
C GLU A 127 19.46 21.40 7.36
N ARG A 128 18.53 20.46 7.13
CA ARG A 128 18.85 19.11 6.66
C ARG A 128 19.20 19.09 5.18
N THR A 129 20.25 18.35 4.85
CA THR A 129 20.50 17.93 3.46
C THR A 129 19.38 17.01 2.96
N PRO A 130 19.17 16.88 1.64
CA PRO A 130 18.17 15.96 1.09
C PRO A 130 18.32 14.52 1.61
N GLU A 131 19.55 14.01 1.74
CA GLU A 131 19.82 12.67 2.28
C GLU A 131 19.39 12.55 3.74
N GLN A 132 19.74 13.52 4.59
CA GLN A 132 19.33 13.52 5.99
C GLN A 132 17.81 13.62 6.11
N LEU A 133 17.18 14.51 5.34
CA LEU A 133 15.73 14.69 5.35
C LEU A 133 15.02 13.39 4.97
N THR A 134 15.47 12.68 3.92
CA THR A 134 14.95 11.36 3.56
C THR A 134 15.06 10.35 4.71
N LYS A 135 16.22 10.26 5.37
CA LYS A 135 16.43 9.32 6.48
C LYS A 135 15.60 9.68 7.71
N ASP A 136 15.40 10.97 7.97
CA ASP A 136 14.70 11.46 9.15
C ASP A 136 13.18 11.29 9.01
N VAL A 137 12.59 11.57 7.83
CA VAL A 137 11.14 11.41 7.62
C VAL A 137 10.70 9.94 7.49
N ILE A 138 11.58 9.05 7.02
CA ILE A 138 11.30 7.60 6.94
C ILE A 138 11.60 6.94 8.28
N GLY A 139 12.83 7.10 8.76
CA GLY A 139 13.36 6.40 9.94
C GLY A 139 12.88 6.95 11.29
N GLY A 140 12.24 8.11 11.28
CA GLY A 140 11.85 8.85 12.47
C GLY A 140 13.03 9.48 13.21
N VAL A 141 12.71 10.51 14.00
CA VAL A 141 13.65 11.29 14.80
C VAL A 141 13.17 11.25 16.24
N ALA A 142 13.95 10.60 17.11
CA ALA A 142 13.63 10.56 18.53
C ALA A 142 13.83 11.96 19.15
N CYS A 143 13.04 12.27 20.17
CA CYS A 143 13.19 13.51 20.93
C CYS A 143 14.38 13.43 21.89
N SER A 144 15.60 13.45 21.36
CA SER A 144 16.83 13.44 22.15
C SER A 144 17.89 14.37 21.55
N LYS A 145 18.83 14.84 22.39
CA LYS A 145 19.96 15.66 21.93
C LYS A 145 20.86 14.90 20.94
N ASP A 146 20.96 13.58 21.09
CA ASP A 146 21.80 12.76 20.22
C ASP A 146 21.26 12.68 18.79
N GLU A 147 19.93 12.61 18.62
CA GLU A 147 19.28 12.55 17.30
C GLU A 147 19.09 13.94 16.69
N LEU A 148 18.69 14.93 17.50
CA LEU A 148 18.48 16.30 17.04
C LEU A 148 19.80 17.04 16.76
N GLY A 149 20.90 16.62 17.40
CA GLY A 149 22.18 17.31 17.35
C GLY A 149 22.17 18.64 18.11
N ILE A 150 23.24 19.40 17.99
CA ILE A 150 23.39 20.70 18.65
C ILE A 150 22.96 21.80 17.65
N SER A 151 21.77 22.35 17.85
CA SER A 151 21.22 23.51 17.12
C SER A 151 20.52 24.45 18.10
N GLU A 152 20.28 25.71 17.71
CA GLU A 152 19.49 26.64 18.52
C GLU A 152 18.03 26.19 18.71
N TYR A 153 17.53 25.33 17.81
CA TYR A 153 16.17 24.79 17.82
C TYR A 153 16.01 23.54 18.70
N THR A 154 17.09 22.81 18.95
CA THR A 154 17.08 21.51 19.65
C THR A 154 16.44 21.61 21.03
N GLN A 155 16.81 22.64 21.81
CA GLN A 155 16.31 22.79 23.17
C GLN A 155 14.80 23.07 23.18
N THR A 156 14.32 23.94 22.29
CA THR A 156 12.88 24.23 22.13
C THR A 156 12.09 22.99 21.75
N LEU A 157 12.59 22.16 20.83
CA LEU A 157 11.94 20.91 20.44
C LEU A 157 11.81 19.93 21.61
N ILE A 158 12.87 19.79 22.40
CA ILE A 158 12.88 18.90 23.56
C ILE A 158 11.91 19.38 24.65
N GLU A 159 11.89 20.68 24.93
CA GLU A 159 11.02 21.27 25.97
C GLU A 159 9.54 21.31 25.58
N ALA A 160 9.24 21.40 24.29
CA ALA A 160 7.86 21.44 23.80
C ALA A 160 7.23 20.06 23.59
N ASN A 161 8.05 19.02 23.48
CA ASN A 161 7.60 17.67 23.24
C ASN A 161 6.90 17.09 24.47
N ASP A 162 5.83 16.32 24.23
CA ASP A 162 5.14 15.59 25.29
C ASP A 162 6.06 14.50 25.84
N SER A 163 6.19 14.42 27.18
CA SER A 163 6.97 13.37 27.86
C SER A 163 6.57 11.93 27.48
N THR A 164 5.34 11.74 26.99
CA THR A 164 4.81 10.44 26.51
C THR A 164 5.12 10.18 25.03
N ASN A 165 5.52 11.20 24.27
CA ASN A 165 5.91 11.04 22.87
C ASN A 165 7.43 10.92 22.75
N HIS A 166 7.92 9.77 22.32
CA HIS A 166 9.37 9.57 22.17
C HIS A 166 9.95 10.15 20.86
N PHE A 167 9.10 10.60 19.92
CA PHE A 167 9.51 11.00 18.59
C PHE A 167 9.01 12.40 18.22
N ILE A 168 9.92 13.25 17.74
CA ILE A 168 9.57 14.50 17.08
C ILE A 168 9.00 14.21 15.69
N ILE A 169 9.55 13.20 15.01
CA ILE A 169 9.04 12.66 13.75
C ILE A 169 8.87 11.16 13.95
N PRO A 170 7.64 10.62 13.88
CA PRO A 170 7.41 9.20 14.09
C PRO A 170 8.05 8.37 12.97
N PRO A 171 8.59 7.17 13.26
CA PRO A 171 9.07 6.24 12.24
C PRO A 171 7.91 5.70 11.38
N LEU A 172 8.22 5.30 10.16
CA LEU A 172 7.25 4.77 9.19
C LEU A 172 7.51 3.29 8.84
N PRO A 173 7.38 2.36 9.81
CA PRO A 173 7.73 0.95 9.60
C PRO A 173 6.81 0.23 8.60
N ASN A 174 5.60 0.75 8.38
CA ASN A 174 4.64 0.17 7.43
C ASN A 174 4.93 0.56 5.97
N LEU A 175 5.97 1.37 5.68
CA LEU A 175 6.42 1.60 4.31
C LEU A 175 6.87 0.30 3.63
N LEU A 176 7.26 -0.72 4.42
CA LEU A 176 7.45 -2.09 3.92
C LEU A 176 6.25 -2.55 3.09
N PHE A 177 5.02 -2.21 3.52
CA PHE A 177 3.78 -2.52 2.82
C PHE A 177 3.38 -1.40 1.85
N MET A 178 4.14 -1.30 0.75
CA MET A 178 4.00 -0.23 -0.23
C MET A 178 2.65 -0.22 -0.96
N ARG A 179 1.91 -1.33 -0.95
CA ARG A 179 0.62 -1.49 -1.61
C ARG A 179 -0.42 -0.46 -1.17
N ASP A 180 -0.42 -0.09 0.10
CA ASP A 180 -1.61 0.50 0.72
C ASP A 180 -1.78 2.00 0.48
N THR A 181 -0.69 2.73 0.24
CA THR A 181 -0.71 4.20 0.27
C THR A 181 -1.15 4.86 -1.02
N PHE A 182 -1.02 4.15 -2.15
CA PHE A 182 -1.44 4.64 -3.45
C PHE A 182 -1.83 3.49 -4.37
N SER A 183 -2.50 3.78 -5.47
CA SER A 183 -2.64 2.83 -6.57
C SER A 183 -2.59 3.57 -7.89
N ILE A 184 -1.90 2.99 -8.86
CA ILE A 184 -2.00 3.44 -10.25
C ILE A 184 -3.05 2.58 -10.92
N ILE A 185 -3.99 3.23 -11.60
CA ILE A 185 -5.03 2.59 -12.39
C ILE A 185 -5.07 3.31 -13.73
N GLU A 186 -4.74 2.58 -14.79
CA GLU A 186 -4.44 3.12 -16.10
C GLU A 186 -3.35 4.19 -16.00
N LYS A 187 -3.70 5.48 -16.14
CA LYS A 187 -2.79 6.62 -15.97
C LYS A 187 -3.16 7.52 -14.78
N ASN A 188 -4.08 7.08 -13.94
CA ASN A 188 -4.51 7.80 -12.76
C ASN A 188 -3.75 7.28 -11.53
N VAL A 189 -3.05 8.17 -10.83
CA VAL A 189 -2.42 7.89 -9.54
C VAL A 189 -3.39 8.31 -8.46
N PHE A 190 -3.99 7.35 -7.80
CA PHE A 190 -4.75 7.61 -6.59
C PHE A 190 -3.83 7.56 -5.40
N ILE A 191 -3.75 8.65 -4.64
CA ILE A 191 -3.00 8.68 -3.38
C ILE A 191 -4.04 8.66 -2.27
N TRP A 192 -4.03 7.58 -1.49
CA TRP A 192 -5.14 7.26 -0.61
C TRP A 192 -5.04 7.94 0.77
N GLU A 193 -6.20 8.10 1.40
CA GLU A 193 -6.32 8.54 2.79
C GLU A 193 -6.39 7.34 3.72
N MET A 194 -5.31 7.14 4.48
CA MET A 194 -5.14 5.99 5.38
C MET A 194 -6.12 6.05 6.56
N ALA A 195 -6.66 4.89 6.95
CA ALA A 195 -7.60 4.83 8.07
C ALA A 195 -6.93 5.02 9.44
N LYS A 196 -5.64 4.66 9.56
CA LYS A 196 -4.89 4.70 10.83
C LYS A 196 -3.96 5.92 10.90
N PRO A 197 -3.99 6.71 12.00
CA PRO A 197 -3.12 7.86 12.18
C PRO A 197 -1.62 7.59 11.99
N ALA A 198 -1.15 6.42 12.46
CA ALA A 198 0.25 6.01 12.35
C ALA A 198 0.79 5.99 10.91
N ARG A 199 -0.08 5.91 9.89
CA ARG A 199 0.29 5.82 8.48
C ARG A 199 0.09 7.12 7.69
N GLN A 200 -0.41 8.19 8.30
CA GLN A 200 -0.80 9.41 7.58
C GLN A 200 0.36 10.15 6.90
N ASN A 201 1.58 9.97 7.40
CA ASN A 201 2.78 10.54 6.80
C ASN A 201 3.28 9.74 5.59
N GLU A 202 2.86 8.48 5.40
CA GLU A 202 3.30 7.68 4.26
C GLU A 202 2.79 8.25 2.92
N PRO A 203 1.48 8.53 2.74
CA PRO A 203 0.98 9.17 1.53
C PRO A 203 1.64 10.52 1.22
N LEU A 204 2.05 11.29 2.24
CA LEU A 204 2.74 12.56 2.04
C LEU A 204 4.03 12.36 1.23
N LEU A 205 4.82 11.31 1.51
CA LEU A 205 6.04 11.04 0.76
C LEU A 205 5.74 10.77 -0.72
N LEU A 206 4.68 10.00 -1.00
CA LEU A 206 4.27 9.65 -2.35
C LEU A 206 3.74 10.88 -3.11
N ARG A 207 3.01 11.78 -2.45
CA ARG A 207 2.58 13.07 -3.04
C ARG A 207 3.76 13.87 -3.55
N ILE A 208 4.81 13.95 -2.75
CA ILE A 208 6.02 14.68 -3.10
C ILE A 208 6.71 14.03 -4.30
N ILE A 209 6.86 12.71 -4.30
CA ILE A 209 7.48 11.95 -5.40
C ILE A 209 6.68 12.12 -6.70
N PHE A 210 5.38 11.82 -6.71
CA PHE A 210 4.57 11.88 -7.93
C PHE A 210 4.47 13.30 -8.52
N ARG A 211 4.43 14.33 -7.68
CA ARG A 211 4.32 15.72 -8.14
C ARG A 211 5.65 16.30 -8.61
N TYR A 212 6.78 15.90 -8.03
CA TYR A 212 8.04 16.63 -8.20
C TYR A 212 9.23 15.79 -8.64
N HIS A 213 9.13 14.45 -8.64
CA HIS A 213 10.23 13.62 -9.13
C HIS A 213 10.51 13.95 -10.61
N PRO A 214 11.77 14.22 -11.00
CA PRO A 214 12.12 14.83 -12.29
C PRO A 214 11.62 14.07 -13.53
N TYR A 215 11.42 12.76 -13.40
CA TYR A 215 10.96 11.92 -14.52
C TYR A 215 9.50 11.51 -14.36
N LEU A 216 9.08 11.12 -13.15
CA LEU A 216 7.75 10.56 -12.90
C LEU A 216 6.65 11.59 -13.11
N SER A 217 6.91 12.84 -12.70
CA SER A 217 5.99 13.98 -12.90
C SER A 217 5.74 14.30 -14.38
N THR A 218 6.62 13.87 -15.28
CA THR A 218 6.52 14.11 -16.73
C THR A 218 5.89 12.94 -17.50
N CYS A 219 5.58 11.82 -16.84
CA CYS A 219 5.12 10.58 -17.49
C CYS A 219 3.62 10.56 -17.84
N GLY A 220 2.95 11.71 -17.80
CA GLY A 220 1.51 11.84 -18.13
C GLY A 220 0.58 11.19 -17.11
N LEU A 221 1.03 11.03 -15.86
CA LEU A 221 0.19 10.56 -14.76
C LEU A 221 -0.72 11.68 -14.28
N LYS A 222 -1.99 11.35 -14.05
CA LYS A 222 -2.97 12.25 -13.43
C LYS A 222 -3.12 11.88 -11.96
N ILE A 223 -2.74 12.79 -11.07
CA ILE A 223 -2.92 12.59 -9.63
C ILE A 223 -4.39 12.85 -9.27
N ILE A 224 -4.99 11.92 -8.54
CA ILE A 224 -6.33 11.99 -7.98
C ILE A 224 -6.21 11.88 -6.46
N GLU A 225 -6.73 12.88 -5.77
CA GLU A 225 -6.73 12.99 -4.32
C GLU A 225 -8.09 13.46 -3.85
N TRP A 226 -8.44 13.10 -2.63
CA TRP A 226 -9.66 13.55 -1.97
C TRP A 226 -9.33 14.46 -0.79
N GLU A 227 -10.24 15.37 -0.51
CA GLU A 227 -10.16 16.18 0.70
C GLU A 227 -10.76 15.38 1.85
N ARG A 228 -10.14 15.43 3.05
CA ARG A 228 -10.77 14.91 4.27
C ARG A 228 -12.00 15.73 4.61
N LYS A 229 -13.13 15.34 4.02
CA LYS A 229 -14.44 15.91 4.28
C LYS A 229 -15.15 14.99 5.25
N TYR A 230 -15.30 15.48 6.48
CA TYR A 230 -16.04 14.78 7.51
C TYR A 230 -17.53 14.86 7.20
N ASP A 231 -18.21 13.71 7.28
CA ASP A 231 -19.66 13.62 7.23
C ASP A 231 -20.28 14.00 8.60
N ASN A 232 -21.60 13.92 8.70
CA ASN A 232 -22.33 14.25 9.92
C ASN A 232 -22.00 13.32 11.10
N ASN A 233 -21.41 12.15 10.84
CA ASN A 233 -20.97 11.18 11.84
C ASN A 233 -19.48 11.33 12.18
N ASN A 234 -18.82 12.37 11.66
CA ASN A 234 -17.40 12.61 11.80
C ASN A 234 -16.53 11.49 11.19
N GLU A 235 -17.05 10.81 10.16
CA GLU A 235 -16.31 9.89 9.29
C GLU A 235 -15.85 10.64 8.04
N TYR A 236 -14.70 10.25 7.49
CA TYR A 236 -14.17 10.77 6.23
C TYR A 236 -13.88 9.60 5.29
N PRO A 237 -13.82 9.80 3.96
CA PRO A 237 -13.51 8.73 3.02
C PRO A 237 -12.13 8.15 3.33
N THR A 238 -12.08 6.82 3.56
CA THR A 238 -10.83 6.08 3.68
C THR A 238 -10.81 4.97 2.65
N ILE A 239 -9.67 4.82 1.96
CA ILE A 239 -9.36 3.71 1.08
C ILE A 239 -7.90 3.34 1.37
N GLU A 240 -7.57 2.06 1.35
CA GLU A 240 -6.18 1.59 1.31
C GLU A 240 -6.00 0.65 0.11
N GLY A 241 -4.83 0.71 -0.53
CA GLY A 241 -4.56 0.01 -1.78
C GLY A 241 -4.65 -1.52 -1.70
N GLY A 242 -4.52 -2.14 -0.52
CA GLY A 242 -4.77 -3.58 -0.34
C GLY A 242 -6.23 -3.98 -0.63
N ASP A 243 -7.17 -3.03 -0.58
CA ASP A 243 -8.56 -3.28 -0.97
C ASP A 243 -8.81 -3.10 -2.47
N ILE A 244 -7.83 -2.66 -3.25
CA ILE A 244 -7.97 -2.30 -4.67
C ILE A 244 -7.41 -3.42 -5.54
N ALA A 245 -8.25 -4.01 -6.40
CA ALA A 245 -7.80 -4.91 -7.46
C ALA A 245 -8.41 -4.51 -8.80
N TYR A 246 -7.59 -3.93 -9.68
CA TYR A 246 -8.03 -3.50 -11.01
C TYR A 246 -7.87 -4.65 -12.01
N LEU A 247 -8.97 -5.25 -12.46
CA LEU A 247 -8.91 -6.41 -13.34
C LEU A 247 -8.69 -6.04 -14.82
N GLY A 248 -8.72 -4.74 -15.15
CA GLY A 248 -8.67 -4.23 -16.51
C GLY A 248 -10.05 -3.98 -17.12
N GLN A 249 -10.08 -3.36 -18.30
CA GLN A 249 -11.32 -3.05 -19.04
C GLN A 249 -12.37 -2.28 -18.22
N GLY A 250 -11.90 -1.42 -17.31
CA GLY A 250 -12.75 -0.64 -16.40
C GLY A 250 -13.43 -1.46 -15.30
N ILE A 251 -13.00 -2.69 -15.02
CA ILE A 251 -13.51 -3.52 -13.91
C ILE A 251 -12.62 -3.35 -12.69
N LEU A 252 -13.19 -2.86 -11.60
CA LEU A 252 -12.54 -2.72 -10.31
C LEU A 252 -13.22 -3.62 -9.27
N LEU A 253 -12.45 -4.48 -8.60
CA LEU A 253 -12.86 -5.04 -7.32
C LEU A 253 -12.37 -4.13 -6.20
N ILE A 254 -13.24 -3.86 -5.23
CA ILE A 254 -12.89 -3.06 -4.04
C ILE A 254 -13.41 -3.71 -2.77
N GLY A 255 -12.54 -3.91 -1.78
CA GLY A 255 -12.93 -4.36 -0.45
C GLY A 255 -13.59 -3.25 0.37
N CYS A 256 -14.70 -3.54 1.03
CA CYS A 256 -15.20 -2.75 2.16
C CYS A 256 -14.73 -3.45 3.43
N SER A 257 -13.76 -2.85 4.12
CA SER A 257 -12.93 -3.49 5.14
C SER A 257 -12.80 -2.62 6.40
N GLU A 258 -11.94 -3.01 7.34
CA GLU A 258 -11.57 -2.14 8.47
C GLU A 258 -10.78 -0.88 8.05
N ARG A 259 -10.27 -0.85 6.81
CA ARG A 259 -9.41 0.22 6.26
C ARG A 259 -10.10 1.03 5.17
N THR A 260 -10.99 0.38 4.41
CA THR A 260 -11.74 1.01 3.32
C THR A 260 -13.23 1.07 3.67
N ASN A 261 -13.77 2.29 3.79
CA ASN A 261 -15.17 2.50 4.18
C ASN A 261 -16.08 2.76 2.97
N ARG A 262 -17.40 2.67 3.19
CA ARG A 262 -18.41 2.88 2.14
C ARG A 262 -18.32 4.27 1.51
N ILE A 263 -17.98 5.29 2.29
CA ILE A 263 -17.85 6.68 1.81
C ILE A 263 -16.73 6.77 0.77
N GLY A 264 -15.56 6.17 1.05
CA GLY A 264 -14.45 6.08 0.10
C GLY A 264 -14.84 5.36 -1.18
N ILE A 265 -15.50 4.20 -1.07
CA ILE A 265 -15.97 3.43 -2.24
C ILE A 265 -16.95 4.25 -3.10
N GLU A 266 -17.87 4.98 -2.45
CA GLU A 266 -18.84 5.85 -3.13
C GLU A 266 -18.16 7.03 -3.84
N GLU A 267 -17.18 7.67 -3.22
CA GLU A 267 -16.37 8.72 -3.86
C GLU A 267 -15.59 8.19 -5.06
N LEU A 268 -14.97 7.01 -4.93
CA LEU A 268 -14.24 6.37 -6.01
C LEU A 268 -15.17 6.02 -7.19
N ALA A 269 -16.34 5.44 -6.92
CA ALA A 269 -17.33 5.14 -7.96
C ALA A 269 -17.85 6.41 -8.65
N SER A 270 -17.97 7.51 -7.90
CA SER A 270 -18.44 8.80 -8.41
C SER A 270 -17.45 9.47 -9.39
N THR A 271 -16.19 9.03 -9.42
CA THR A 271 -15.20 9.51 -10.41
C THR A 271 -15.61 9.21 -11.86
N GLY A 272 -16.44 8.18 -12.08
CA GLY A 272 -16.83 7.73 -13.41
C GLY A 272 -15.69 7.12 -14.24
N LEU A 273 -14.54 6.82 -13.62
CA LEU A 273 -13.38 6.24 -14.30
C LEU A 273 -13.53 4.74 -14.56
N PHE A 274 -14.45 4.08 -13.85
CA PHE A 274 -14.65 2.65 -13.90
C PHE A 274 -15.96 2.32 -14.59
N ARG A 275 -15.91 1.37 -15.53
CA ARG A 275 -17.10 0.79 -16.16
C ARG A 275 -17.93 0.01 -15.14
N GLN A 276 -17.26 -0.66 -14.20
CA GLN A 276 -17.91 -1.48 -13.19
C GLN A 276 -17.09 -1.47 -11.89
N VAL A 277 -17.72 -1.06 -10.79
CA VAL A 277 -17.17 -1.15 -9.43
C VAL A 277 -17.89 -2.28 -8.69
N ILE A 278 -17.15 -3.33 -8.33
CA ILE A 278 -17.65 -4.49 -7.59
C ILE A 278 -17.11 -4.37 -6.17
N ALA A 279 -17.98 -4.03 -5.23
CA ALA A 279 -17.64 -3.93 -3.82
C ALA A 279 -17.87 -5.26 -3.10
N ILE A 280 -16.88 -5.72 -2.34
CA ILE A 280 -16.92 -6.96 -1.56
C ILE A 280 -16.85 -6.61 -0.08
N ILE A 281 -17.90 -6.90 0.67
CA ILE A 281 -17.93 -6.65 2.11
C ILE A 281 -17.14 -7.74 2.81
N ILE A 282 -16.07 -7.33 3.50
CA ILE A 282 -15.23 -8.22 4.30
C ILE A 282 -15.75 -8.14 5.73
N PRO A 283 -16.17 -9.27 6.35
CA PRO A 283 -16.64 -9.25 7.73
C PRO A 283 -15.56 -8.68 8.66
N PRO A 284 -15.92 -7.88 9.69
CA PRO A 284 -14.92 -7.27 10.56
C PRO A 284 -14.24 -8.34 11.42
N ARG A 285 -12.94 -8.58 11.17
CA ARG A 285 -12.03 -9.30 12.07
C ARG A 285 -10.62 -8.78 11.90
N ARG A 286 -9.88 -8.70 13.02
CA ARG A 286 -8.47 -8.27 13.04
C ARG A 286 -7.54 -9.09 12.12
N THR A 287 -7.88 -10.35 11.83
CA THR A 287 -7.02 -11.28 11.09
C THR A 287 -6.95 -11.03 9.58
N TYR A 288 -7.79 -10.15 9.03
CA TYR A 288 -7.78 -9.78 7.61
C TYR A 288 -8.26 -8.33 7.46
N MET A 289 -7.32 -7.46 7.06
CA MET A 289 -7.50 -6.01 7.04
C MET A 289 -7.94 -5.46 5.69
N HIS A 290 -7.68 -6.20 4.60
CA HIS A 290 -7.93 -5.79 3.22
C HIS A 290 -8.37 -6.95 2.33
N LEU A 291 -8.90 -6.65 1.14
CA LEU A 291 -9.32 -7.63 0.14
C LEU A 291 -8.20 -8.57 -0.30
N ASP A 292 -7.02 -8.04 -0.60
CA ASP A 292 -5.89 -8.83 -1.10
C ASP A 292 -5.36 -9.85 -0.07
N THR A 293 -5.73 -9.73 1.21
CA THR A 293 -5.40 -10.71 2.24
C THR A 293 -6.27 -11.96 2.19
N VAL A 294 -7.38 -11.92 1.45
CA VAL A 294 -8.41 -12.97 1.41
C VAL A 294 -8.84 -13.35 0.00
N LEU A 295 -8.63 -12.49 -1.00
CA LEU A 295 -8.93 -12.72 -2.40
C LEU A 295 -7.88 -11.99 -3.26
N SER A 296 -7.06 -12.72 -4.00
CA SER A 296 -6.07 -12.13 -4.94
C SER A 296 -6.14 -12.79 -6.31
N SER A 297 -5.93 -12.00 -7.37
CA SER A 297 -5.83 -12.55 -8.74
C SER A 297 -4.53 -13.33 -8.90
N VAL A 298 -4.59 -14.47 -9.60
CA VAL A 298 -3.44 -15.32 -9.96
C VAL A 298 -3.17 -15.26 -11.48
N GLY A 299 -4.21 -14.93 -12.24
CA GLY A 299 -4.23 -14.81 -13.69
C GLY A 299 -5.58 -14.25 -14.15
N GLN A 300 -5.87 -14.24 -15.46
CA GLN A 300 -7.18 -13.74 -15.95
C GLN A 300 -8.36 -14.47 -15.33
N HIS A 301 -8.24 -15.80 -15.23
CA HIS A 301 -9.35 -16.70 -14.97
C HIS A 301 -9.15 -17.43 -13.64
N ALA A 302 -8.38 -16.86 -12.72
CA ALA A 302 -8.11 -17.50 -11.43
C ALA A 302 -7.86 -16.50 -10.30
N PHE A 303 -8.37 -16.85 -9.12
CA PHE A 303 -8.11 -16.16 -7.86
C PHE A 303 -7.62 -17.15 -6.79
N THR A 304 -6.78 -16.71 -5.86
CA THR A 304 -6.74 -17.31 -4.52
C THR A 304 -7.95 -16.81 -3.73
N LEU A 305 -8.54 -17.64 -2.88
CA LEU A 305 -9.63 -17.22 -2.00
C LEU A 305 -9.53 -17.90 -0.64
N HIS A 306 -9.82 -17.16 0.42
CA HIS A 306 -10.06 -17.73 1.74
C HIS A 306 -11.41 -18.48 1.74
N GLY A 307 -11.38 -19.81 1.71
CA GLY A 307 -12.56 -20.67 1.55
C GLY A 307 -13.68 -20.39 2.56
N LEU A 308 -13.38 -20.38 3.86
CA LEU A 308 -14.40 -20.14 4.90
C LEU A 308 -15.06 -18.75 4.82
N LEU A 309 -14.32 -17.73 4.36
CA LEU A 309 -14.87 -16.38 4.22
C LEU A 309 -15.74 -16.21 2.98
N ALA A 310 -15.51 -17.01 1.95
CA ALA A 310 -16.23 -16.95 0.68
C ALA A 310 -17.76 -16.99 0.87
N GLU A 311 -18.23 -17.77 1.85
CA GLU A 311 -19.66 -17.94 2.17
C GLU A 311 -20.25 -16.79 2.99
N THR A 312 -19.41 -15.90 3.54
CA THR A 312 -19.83 -14.77 4.38
C THR A 312 -19.66 -13.41 3.71
N MET A 313 -18.88 -13.35 2.62
CA MET A 313 -18.66 -12.11 1.87
C MET A 313 -19.89 -11.74 1.04
N GLU A 314 -20.37 -10.51 1.23
CA GLU A 314 -21.45 -9.96 0.42
C GLU A 314 -20.88 -9.17 -0.76
N VAL A 315 -21.41 -9.42 -1.96
CA VAL A 315 -20.94 -8.76 -3.20
C VAL A 315 -22.00 -7.79 -3.72
N PHE A 316 -21.56 -6.58 -4.07
CA PHE A 316 -22.39 -5.51 -4.59
C PHE A 316 -21.80 -4.95 -5.89
N THR A 317 -22.65 -4.55 -6.83
CA THR A 317 -22.27 -3.56 -7.85
C THR A 317 -22.57 -2.16 -7.33
N VAL A 318 -21.61 -1.23 -7.43
CA VAL A 318 -21.78 0.18 -7.06
C VAL A 318 -21.93 1.00 -8.33
N GLU A 319 -23.13 1.50 -8.59
CA GLU A 319 -23.45 2.29 -9.78
C GLU A 319 -23.43 3.78 -9.48
N ASN A 320 -22.69 4.53 -10.30
CA ASN A 320 -22.77 5.98 -10.30
C ASN A 320 -24.14 6.41 -10.86
N GLN A 321 -24.87 7.26 -10.14
CA GLN A 321 -26.17 7.75 -10.59
C GLN A 321 -25.98 8.99 -11.48
N SER A 322 -26.61 9.00 -12.66
CA SER A 322 -26.53 10.14 -13.58
C SER A 322 -27.08 11.43 -12.97
N ILE A 323 -26.42 12.55 -13.24
CA ILE A 323 -26.67 13.92 -12.71
C ILE A 323 -28.13 14.42 -12.91
N ASN A 324 -28.93 13.80 -13.77
CA ASN A 324 -30.29 14.25 -14.08
C ASN A 324 -31.34 13.98 -12.99
N SER A 325 -30.99 13.35 -11.87
CA SER A 325 -31.89 13.20 -10.73
C SER A 325 -31.30 13.80 -9.45
N LYS A 326 -31.67 15.06 -9.15
CA LYS A 326 -31.59 15.74 -7.85
C LYS A 326 -30.24 15.69 -7.12
N ILE A 327 -29.50 16.80 -7.20
CA ILE A 327 -28.66 17.54 -6.22
C ILE A 327 -27.77 16.76 -5.20
N PHE A 328 -28.04 15.53 -4.75
CA PHE A 328 -27.14 14.69 -3.94
C PHE A 328 -27.50 13.19 -4.09
N SER A 329 -27.42 12.60 -5.29
CA SER A 329 -27.67 11.15 -5.44
C SER A 329 -26.41 10.35 -5.11
N LYS A 330 -26.36 9.75 -3.90
CA LYS A 330 -25.32 8.77 -3.54
C LYS A 330 -25.31 7.61 -4.54
N PRO A 331 -24.16 6.97 -4.80
CA PRO A 331 -24.10 5.77 -5.62
C PRO A 331 -25.07 4.69 -5.15
N LYS A 332 -25.63 3.93 -6.10
CA LYS A 332 -26.55 2.84 -5.80
C LYS A 332 -25.78 1.54 -5.58
N TRP A 333 -26.04 0.88 -4.46
CA TRP A 333 -25.51 -0.45 -4.17
C TRP A 333 -26.52 -1.52 -4.57
N ILE A 334 -26.14 -2.42 -5.48
CA ILE A 334 -26.96 -3.53 -5.96
C ILE A 334 -26.38 -4.84 -5.43
N SER A 335 -27.06 -5.46 -4.47
CA SER A 335 -26.66 -6.77 -3.93
C SER A 335 -26.89 -7.88 -4.94
N HIS A 336 -25.98 -8.86 -5.00
CA HIS A 336 -26.12 -10.05 -5.82
C HIS A 336 -26.71 -11.26 -5.07
N GLY A 337 -26.85 -11.19 -3.74
CA GLY A 337 -27.54 -12.20 -2.94
C GLY A 337 -26.98 -13.63 -3.03
N CYS A 338 -25.72 -13.78 -3.42
CA CYS A 338 -25.01 -15.05 -3.56
C CYS A 338 -23.57 -14.90 -3.03
N ASN A 339 -22.89 -16.03 -2.83
CA ASN A 339 -21.51 -16.03 -2.37
C ASN A 339 -20.56 -15.42 -3.41
N VAL A 340 -19.35 -15.06 -2.97
CA VAL A 340 -18.38 -14.32 -3.81
C VAL A 340 -17.99 -15.09 -5.08
N ARG A 341 -18.00 -16.43 -5.04
CA ARG A 341 -17.67 -17.28 -6.20
C ARG A 341 -18.69 -17.08 -7.32
N GLN A 342 -19.97 -17.28 -7.00
CA GLN A 342 -21.07 -17.17 -7.94
C GLN A 342 -21.21 -15.74 -8.46
N ALA A 343 -21.05 -14.75 -7.57
CA ALA A 343 -21.12 -13.34 -7.92
C ALA A 343 -20.02 -12.98 -8.94
N LEU A 344 -18.76 -13.35 -8.68
CA LEU A 344 -17.65 -13.04 -9.60
C LEU A 344 -17.75 -13.80 -10.92
N GLN A 345 -18.12 -15.08 -10.92
CA GLN A 345 -18.38 -15.84 -12.16
C GLN A 345 -19.42 -15.15 -13.05
N LYS A 346 -20.50 -14.65 -12.45
CA LYS A 346 -21.56 -13.93 -13.17
C LYS A 346 -21.11 -12.55 -13.64
N LEU A 347 -20.49 -11.76 -12.75
CA LEU A 347 -20.14 -10.35 -13.01
C LEU A 347 -18.98 -10.20 -14.00
N LEU A 348 -18.04 -11.14 -13.97
CA LEU A 348 -16.91 -11.20 -14.90
C LEU A 348 -17.27 -11.96 -16.19
N ASN A 349 -18.50 -12.48 -16.29
CA ASN A 349 -18.96 -13.30 -17.40
C ASN A 349 -18.03 -14.49 -17.70
N ASP A 350 -17.57 -15.16 -16.64
CA ASP A 350 -16.66 -16.29 -16.68
C ASP A 350 -17.19 -17.44 -15.80
N PRO A 351 -18.01 -18.35 -16.34
CA PRO A 351 -18.54 -19.49 -15.59
C PRO A 351 -17.47 -20.53 -15.25
N LYS A 352 -16.26 -20.42 -15.82
CA LYS A 352 -15.14 -21.32 -15.57
C LYS A 352 -14.08 -20.68 -14.67
N LEU A 353 -14.37 -19.52 -14.08
CA LEU A 353 -13.46 -18.83 -13.17
C LEU A 353 -13.03 -19.77 -12.05
N ILE A 354 -11.71 -19.96 -11.95
CA ILE A 354 -11.08 -20.86 -11.00
C ILE A 354 -10.84 -20.12 -9.70
N PHE A 355 -11.01 -20.83 -8.59
CA PHE A 355 -10.58 -20.34 -7.30
C PHE A 355 -9.75 -21.40 -6.59
N TYR A 356 -8.59 -21.00 -6.10
CA TYR A 356 -7.72 -21.81 -5.28
C TYR A 356 -7.97 -21.47 -3.82
N ASP A 357 -8.50 -22.42 -3.06
CA ASP A 357 -8.77 -22.31 -1.62
C ASP A 357 -8.48 -23.63 -0.91
N ALA A 358 -8.04 -23.56 0.34
CA ALA A 358 -7.77 -24.75 1.13
C ALA A 358 -8.99 -25.69 1.19
N GLN A 359 -8.76 -27.00 1.03
CA GLN A 359 -9.83 -28.01 0.98
C GLN A 359 -10.31 -28.47 2.37
N ASP A 360 -9.78 -27.87 3.44
CA ASP A 360 -10.18 -28.10 4.83
C ASP A 360 -9.94 -26.85 5.69
N GLU A 361 -10.63 -26.79 6.83
CA GLU A 361 -10.61 -25.65 7.76
C GLU A 361 -9.23 -25.42 8.41
N GLU A 362 -8.52 -26.49 8.78
CA GLU A 362 -7.21 -26.39 9.44
C GLU A 362 -6.17 -25.76 8.49
N THR A 363 -6.10 -26.27 7.26
CA THR A 363 -5.25 -25.70 6.20
C THR A 363 -5.68 -24.26 5.90
N SER A 364 -6.99 -23.96 5.82
CA SER A 364 -7.46 -22.58 5.55
C SER A 364 -7.02 -21.59 6.62
N ILE A 365 -7.11 -21.96 7.90
CA ILE A 365 -6.69 -21.10 9.01
C ILE A 365 -5.18 -20.89 8.98
N TYR A 366 -4.41 -21.97 8.77
CA TYR A 366 -2.96 -21.88 8.66
C TYR A 366 -2.52 -20.96 7.51
N GLU A 367 -3.06 -21.16 6.31
CA GLU A 367 -2.70 -20.37 5.13
C GLU A 367 -3.05 -18.88 5.31
N GLN A 368 -4.19 -18.57 5.96
CA GLN A 368 -4.54 -17.19 6.29
C GLN A 368 -3.56 -16.57 7.30
N GLN A 369 -3.22 -17.28 8.38
CA GLN A 369 -2.28 -16.79 9.40
C GLN A 369 -0.88 -16.55 8.83
N GLN A 370 -0.52 -17.25 7.75
CA GLN A 370 0.75 -17.11 7.04
C GLN A 370 0.65 -16.15 5.83
N CYS A 371 -0.44 -15.38 5.71
CA CYS A 371 -0.70 -14.42 4.61
C CYS A 371 -0.58 -15.04 3.20
N ARG A 372 -0.93 -16.32 3.05
CA ARG A 372 -0.69 -17.09 1.80
C ARG A 372 -1.65 -16.72 0.68
N HIS A 373 -2.82 -16.18 0.98
CA HIS A 373 -3.74 -15.70 -0.06
C HIS A 373 -3.27 -14.39 -0.72
N ASN A 374 -2.34 -13.67 -0.08
CA ASN A 374 -1.79 -12.40 -0.55
C ASN A 374 -0.62 -12.66 -1.52
N VAL A 375 -0.94 -12.81 -2.80
CA VAL A 375 0.02 -13.17 -3.85
C VAL A 375 0.26 -12.03 -4.82
N VAL A 376 1.48 -11.91 -5.34
CA VAL A 376 1.79 -10.95 -6.40
C VAL A 376 1.99 -11.67 -7.72
N VAL A 377 1.25 -11.28 -8.74
CA VAL A 377 1.41 -11.80 -10.11
C VAL A 377 2.59 -11.10 -10.77
N ILE A 378 3.54 -11.82 -11.35
CA ILE A 378 4.62 -11.25 -12.18
C ILE A 378 4.16 -11.14 -13.62
N ASP A 379 3.61 -12.23 -14.15
CA ASP A 379 2.85 -12.33 -15.39
C ASP A 379 1.83 -13.46 -15.23
N ASP A 380 1.01 -13.68 -16.26
CA ASP A 380 -0.16 -14.54 -16.14
C ASP A 380 0.18 -15.96 -15.65
N TYR A 381 -0.43 -16.37 -14.53
CA TYR A 381 -0.14 -17.63 -13.85
C TYR A 381 1.34 -17.81 -13.46
N HIS A 382 2.07 -16.72 -13.25
CA HIS A 382 3.35 -16.70 -12.56
C HIS A 382 3.24 -15.79 -11.35
N VAL A 383 3.16 -16.39 -10.16
CA VAL A 383 2.94 -15.65 -8.91
C VAL A 383 4.08 -15.83 -7.93
N MET A 384 4.20 -14.90 -7.00
CA MET A 384 4.97 -15.06 -5.78
C MET A 384 4.07 -15.11 -4.56
N ILE A 385 4.52 -15.86 -3.55
CA ILE A 385 3.84 -16.10 -2.28
C ILE A 385 4.89 -16.30 -1.18
N TYR A 386 4.54 -16.19 0.10
CA TYR A 386 5.43 -16.66 1.16
C TYR A 386 5.64 -18.18 1.11
N ALA A 387 6.86 -18.58 1.44
CA ALA A 387 7.23 -19.97 1.71
C ALA A 387 6.56 -20.45 3.00
N GLY A 388 6.18 -21.72 3.04
CA GLY A 388 5.55 -22.34 4.19
C GLY A 388 5.32 -23.83 3.98
N SER A 389 4.64 -24.48 4.92
CA SER A 389 4.25 -25.88 4.76
C SER A 389 3.19 -26.01 3.68
N ASP A 390 3.51 -26.69 2.58
CA ASP A 390 2.60 -26.92 1.46
C ASP A 390 1.79 -28.21 1.71
N SER A 391 0.64 -28.04 2.36
CA SER A 391 -0.35 -29.12 2.53
C SER A 391 -0.83 -29.61 1.16
N GLU A 392 -1.08 -30.92 1.01
CA GLU A 392 -1.73 -31.48 -0.20
C GLU A 392 -3.11 -30.84 -0.46
N LYS A 393 -3.74 -30.29 0.59
CA LYS A 393 -5.03 -29.61 0.56
C LYS A 393 -4.92 -28.10 0.39
N GLY A 394 -3.70 -27.55 0.34
CA GLY A 394 -3.44 -26.10 0.31
C GLY A 394 -3.47 -25.46 -1.08
N ILE A 395 -3.46 -24.12 -1.11
CA ILE A 395 -3.55 -23.35 -2.36
C ILE A 395 -2.34 -23.53 -3.27
N VAL A 396 -1.13 -23.67 -2.74
CA VAL A 396 0.09 -23.83 -3.56
C VAL A 396 0.08 -25.16 -4.31
N THR A 397 -0.33 -26.24 -3.64
CA THR A 397 -0.49 -27.55 -4.28
C THR A 397 -1.51 -27.48 -5.41
N GLN A 398 -2.64 -26.80 -5.21
CA GLN A 398 -3.65 -26.64 -6.26
C GLN A 398 -3.17 -25.77 -7.42
N MET A 399 -2.50 -24.64 -7.14
CA MET A 399 -1.96 -23.75 -8.17
C MET A 399 -0.91 -24.45 -9.05
N THR A 400 -0.02 -25.22 -8.42
CA THR A 400 1.09 -25.90 -9.13
C THR A 400 0.67 -27.22 -9.79
N TYR A 401 -0.55 -27.70 -9.53
CA TYR A 401 -1.08 -28.91 -10.15
C TYR A 401 -1.02 -28.81 -11.69
N ASN A 402 -0.51 -29.86 -12.33
CA ASN A 402 -0.27 -29.92 -13.79
C ASN A 402 0.58 -28.77 -14.36
N ASN A 403 1.39 -28.09 -13.53
CA ASN A 403 2.21 -26.94 -13.92
C ASN A 403 1.40 -25.77 -14.51
N ILE A 404 0.15 -25.58 -14.07
CA ILE A 404 -0.72 -24.49 -14.54
C ILE A 404 -0.19 -23.14 -14.06
N CYS A 405 0.20 -23.05 -12.78
CA CYS A 405 0.78 -21.84 -12.20
C CYS A 405 2.24 -22.08 -11.79
N ARG A 406 3.12 -21.15 -12.17
CA ARG A 406 4.47 -21.05 -11.65
C ARG A 406 4.44 -20.26 -10.34
N VAL A 407 4.90 -20.86 -9.25
CA VAL A 407 4.88 -20.25 -7.92
C VAL A 407 6.30 -20.03 -7.41
N GLY A 408 6.69 -18.77 -7.20
CA GLY A 408 7.92 -18.38 -6.49
C GLY A 408 7.66 -18.21 -5.00
N GLN A 409 8.50 -18.79 -4.15
CA GLN A 409 8.33 -18.73 -2.69
C GLN A 409 9.35 -17.78 -2.05
N VAL A 410 8.85 -16.78 -1.31
CA VAL A 410 9.64 -15.81 -0.56
C VAL A 410 9.77 -16.25 0.89
N PRO A 411 10.96 -16.30 1.50
CA PRO A 411 11.09 -16.55 2.93
C PRO A 411 10.30 -15.51 3.75
N PRO A 412 9.40 -15.89 4.67
CA PRO A 412 8.57 -14.95 5.41
C PRO A 412 9.30 -14.24 6.57
N GLN A 413 10.47 -14.74 6.98
CA GLN A 413 11.18 -14.29 8.18
C GLN A 413 11.54 -12.80 8.10
N GLY A 414 11.16 -12.05 9.13
CA GLY A 414 11.36 -10.61 9.22
C GLY A 414 10.43 -9.76 8.34
N LEU A 415 9.58 -10.36 7.50
CA LEU A 415 8.61 -9.65 6.65
C LEU A 415 7.17 -9.82 7.16
N SER A 416 6.81 -11.04 7.56
CA SER A 416 5.45 -11.40 7.98
C SER A 416 5.03 -10.78 9.33
N GLU A 417 5.98 -10.33 10.14
CA GLU A 417 5.77 -9.79 11.49
C GLU A 417 4.98 -8.48 11.51
N GLY A 418 4.89 -7.79 10.36
CA GLY A 418 4.02 -6.64 10.17
C GLY A 418 2.60 -6.98 9.69
N GLY A 419 2.24 -8.26 9.61
CA GLY A 419 0.87 -8.72 9.28
C GLY A 419 0.50 -8.63 7.80
N GLY A 420 1.48 -8.56 6.89
CA GLY A 420 1.26 -8.41 5.45
C GLY A 420 2.00 -9.46 4.60
N GLY A 421 1.40 -9.81 3.46
CA GLY A 421 1.95 -10.75 2.49
C GLY A 421 2.87 -10.13 1.44
N VAL A 422 3.23 -10.90 0.43
CA VAL A 422 4.16 -10.43 -0.63
C VAL A 422 3.53 -9.38 -1.54
N HIS A 423 2.21 -9.41 -1.75
CA HIS A 423 1.51 -8.40 -2.52
C HIS A 423 1.49 -7.05 -1.79
N CYS A 424 1.30 -7.07 -0.46
CA CYS A 424 1.33 -5.87 0.38
C CYS A 424 2.65 -5.09 0.23
N MET A 425 3.76 -5.79 0.00
CA MET A 425 5.09 -5.16 -0.15
C MET A 425 5.35 -4.50 -1.51
N THR A 426 4.42 -4.63 -2.46
CA THR A 426 4.62 -4.19 -3.84
C THR A 426 3.57 -3.19 -4.26
N ASN A 427 3.98 -2.21 -5.08
CA ASN A 427 3.02 -1.36 -5.77
C ASN A 427 3.46 -1.14 -7.22
N ALA A 428 2.61 -1.52 -8.17
CA ALA A 428 2.95 -1.48 -9.57
C ALA A 428 3.03 -0.02 -10.08
N ILE A 429 4.13 0.33 -10.75
CA ILE A 429 4.26 1.58 -11.49
C ILE A 429 3.95 1.35 -12.97
N ARG A 430 4.30 0.18 -13.51
CA ARG A 430 3.94 -0.24 -14.87
C ARG A 430 3.52 -1.71 -14.86
N ARG A 431 2.29 -1.95 -15.30
CA ARG A 431 1.76 -3.28 -15.56
C ARG A 431 0.91 -3.26 -16.83
N ARG A 432 1.17 -4.20 -17.75
CA ARG A 432 0.51 -4.26 -19.06
C ARG A 432 -0.95 -4.69 -18.95
N ALA A 433 -1.72 -4.41 -19.99
CA ALA A 433 -3.03 -5.03 -20.18
C ALA A 433 -2.87 -6.54 -20.39
N LYS A 434 -3.97 -7.27 -20.24
CA LYS A 434 -4.05 -8.68 -20.55
C LYS A 434 -5.07 -8.98 -21.63
#